data_AF-A0A0S7YRN7-F1
#
_entry.id   AF-A0A0S7YRN7-F1
#
_cell.length_a   1.000
_cell.length_b   1.000
_cell.length_c   1.000
_cell.angle_alpha   90.00
_cell.angle_beta   90.00
_cell.angle_gamma   90.00
#
_symmetry.space_group_name_H-M   'P 1'
#
loop_
_entity.id
_entity.type
_entity.pdbx_description
1 polymer ?
#
loop_
_entity_poly.entity_id
_entity_poly.type
_entity_poly.pdbx_seq_one_letter_code
_entity_poly.pdbx_strand_id
1 'polypeptide(L)'
;MKTKPILTLAVAGWVCAGAAAAEAYDFYADLQYPGATRREDVDLYKVKQAGKGGPKAYERREVDWWPRKGADFVEVKQGMPLRTWTLRTQQLAGEPKRFEAHLAGFRGMGNTMSSKFGGDGGPIEPGVVLRLPDGRKRCFVRGSLSEEDKKYIMDLYIKQMQRIKARLDKTKRVKRSSADIRWPNNAKPGQPGTMQVESEHFVWVSGSQAGSDGDPWVNEKEPEKAQWYRDGSVECAEYWWALTEYAGNLMPYWDRREKFKYEITVAGTKRDGHEVIGGFAGGGYGGCLIKAAGGGPWAPALCEAQADMHQCLADPSMLKGNHHLKAPWRNIFNASMGYGYTMFYNITGDDPNWGYAYFTCLPYGVEESSLLQAVARVGQQRGLFENGIRGLGDMVGEYGARLATFDCELEDLFCRRYCAPARSRLETVDRAKGIYRIPWEEAPEPF
;
A
#
# COMPACT_ATOMS: atom_id res chain seq x y z
N MET A 1 21.56 -16.11 63.18
CA MET A 1 21.60 -16.36 61.72
C MET A 1 20.23 -16.84 61.26
N LYS A 2 19.47 -16.00 60.56
CA LYS A 2 18.27 -16.40 59.81
C LYS A 2 18.35 -15.74 58.44
N THR A 3 18.65 -16.55 57.44
CA THR A 3 18.70 -16.21 56.02
C THR A 3 17.30 -15.85 55.53
N LYS A 4 17.14 -14.68 54.91
CA LYS A 4 15.93 -14.29 54.17
C LYS A 4 16.04 -14.82 52.73
N PRO A 5 14.98 -15.42 52.15
CA PRO A 5 14.98 -15.78 50.75
C PRO A 5 14.76 -14.53 49.90
N ILE A 6 15.61 -14.35 48.88
CA ILE A 6 15.45 -13.33 47.85
C ILE A 6 14.36 -13.79 46.89
N LEU A 7 13.47 -12.85 46.58
CA LEU A 7 12.26 -12.96 45.78
C LEU A 7 12.60 -13.29 44.31
N THR A 8 12.34 -14.53 43.88
CA THR A 8 12.29 -14.91 42.46
C THR A 8 10.87 -14.69 41.95
N LEU A 9 10.50 -13.45 41.61
CA LEU A 9 9.13 -13.14 41.17
C LEU A 9 9.03 -11.95 40.19
N ALA A 10 9.94 -11.86 39.20
CA ALA A 10 9.96 -10.74 38.26
C ALA A 10 10.05 -11.12 36.75
N VAL A 11 9.97 -12.39 36.35
CA VAL A 11 10.09 -12.78 34.93
C VAL A 11 8.74 -13.13 34.27
N ALA A 12 7.75 -13.60 35.03
CA ALA A 12 6.43 -13.97 34.47
C ALA A 12 5.53 -12.76 34.16
N GLY A 13 5.70 -11.62 34.85
CA GLY A 13 4.85 -10.44 34.70
C GLY A 13 5.08 -9.65 33.39
N TRP A 14 6.29 -9.69 32.83
CA TRP A 14 6.63 -8.97 31.61
C TRP A 14 6.12 -9.65 30.33
N VAL A 15 6.08 -11.00 30.33
CA VAL A 15 5.60 -11.77 29.17
C VAL A 15 4.08 -11.59 28.98
N CYS A 16 3.31 -11.56 30.07
CA CYS A 16 1.86 -11.35 30.01
C CYS A 16 1.47 -9.90 29.69
N ALA A 17 2.22 -8.91 30.20
CA ALA A 17 1.98 -7.50 29.88
C ALA A 17 2.30 -7.17 28.42
N GLY A 18 3.33 -7.79 27.84
CA GLY A 18 3.68 -7.65 26.42
C GLY A 18 2.63 -8.24 25.48
N ALA A 19 2.05 -9.40 25.83
CA ALA A 19 1.00 -10.04 25.04
C ALA A 19 -0.31 -9.23 25.04
N ALA A 20 -0.77 -8.77 26.20
CA ALA A 20 -1.98 -7.95 26.31
C ALA A 20 -1.82 -6.56 25.68
N ALA A 21 -0.62 -5.95 25.78
CA ALA A 21 -0.34 -4.67 25.13
C ALA A 21 -0.27 -4.79 23.60
N ALA A 22 0.21 -5.91 23.06
CA ALA A 22 0.17 -6.19 21.63
C ALA A 22 -1.26 -6.38 21.09
N GLU A 23 -2.21 -6.81 21.93
CA GLU A 23 -3.63 -6.91 21.52
C GLU A 23 -4.33 -5.56 21.37
N ALA A 24 -3.89 -4.53 22.10
CA ALA A 24 -4.41 -3.16 21.98
C ALA A 24 -3.70 -2.32 20.91
N TYR A 25 -2.53 -2.74 20.45
CA TYR A 25 -1.73 -1.98 19.49
C TYR A 25 -2.37 -1.99 18.09
N ASP A 26 -2.35 -0.84 17.43
CA ASP A 26 -2.81 -0.67 16.06
C ASP A 26 -1.67 -0.80 15.07
N PHE A 27 -1.53 -2.00 14.50
CA PHE A 27 -0.51 -2.27 13.48
C PHE A 27 -0.84 -1.63 12.13
N TYR A 28 -2.05 -1.11 11.91
CA TYR A 28 -2.43 -0.39 10.69
C TYR A 28 -2.54 1.13 10.91
N ALA A 29 -2.05 1.68 12.03
CA ALA A 29 -2.16 3.11 12.34
C ALA A 29 -1.57 4.00 11.24
N ASP A 30 -0.42 3.61 10.67
CA ASP A 30 0.26 4.38 9.61
C ASP A 30 -0.49 4.32 8.26
N LEU A 31 -1.53 3.49 8.14
CA LEU A 31 -2.45 3.51 6.99
C LEU A 31 -3.36 4.75 6.99
N GLN A 32 -3.71 5.23 8.18
CA GLN A 32 -4.77 6.21 8.35
C GLN A 32 -4.33 7.59 7.89
N TYR A 33 -5.19 8.25 7.13
CA TYR A 33 -5.07 9.68 6.94
C TYR A 33 -5.43 10.40 8.25
N PRO A 34 -4.50 11.16 8.87
CA PRO A 34 -4.68 11.72 10.21
C PRO A 34 -5.67 12.91 10.29
N GLY A 35 -6.40 13.20 9.20
CA GLY A 35 -7.46 14.20 9.18
C GLY A 35 -6.93 15.64 9.18
N ALA A 36 -7.66 16.54 9.84
CA ALA A 36 -7.49 17.98 9.71
C ALA A 36 -6.29 18.57 10.50
N THR A 37 -5.68 17.81 11.41
CA THR A 37 -4.56 18.29 12.23
C THR A 37 -3.25 17.63 11.82
N ARG A 38 -2.14 18.35 12.00
CA ARG A 38 -0.81 17.73 11.98
C ARG A 38 -0.62 16.85 13.20
N ARG A 39 0.25 15.85 13.09
CA ARG A 39 0.66 15.03 14.23
C ARG A 39 1.78 15.73 14.99
N GLU A 40 1.65 15.80 16.31
CA GLU A 40 2.67 16.41 17.18
C GLU A 40 3.86 15.48 17.42
N ASP A 41 3.69 14.17 17.21
CA ASP A 41 4.73 13.16 17.38
C ASP A 41 5.64 12.98 16.15
N VAL A 42 5.47 13.81 15.12
CA VAL A 42 6.21 13.73 13.85
C VAL A 42 6.88 15.06 13.51
N ASP A 43 8.17 15.03 13.24
CA ASP A 43 8.94 16.23 12.89
C ASP A 43 8.53 16.77 11.50
N LEU A 44 8.51 18.10 11.40
CA LEU A 44 8.36 18.81 10.14
C LEU A 44 9.73 19.09 9.50
N TYR A 45 9.71 19.51 8.23
CA TYR A 45 10.89 20.03 7.57
C TYR A 45 11.43 21.26 8.31
N LYS A 46 12.75 21.34 8.46
CA LYS A 46 13.40 22.56 8.95
C LYS A 46 13.93 23.31 7.75
N VAL A 47 13.36 24.49 7.49
CA VAL A 47 13.67 25.25 6.29
C VAL A 47 14.41 26.52 6.65
N LYS A 48 15.53 26.75 5.95
CA LYS A 48 16.31 27.99 6.00
C LYS A 48 16.22 28.66 4.64
N GLN A 49 15.80 29.92 4.62
CA GLN A 49 15.75 30.71 3.39
C GLN A 49 16.26 32.12 3.70
N ALA A 50 17.17 32.61 2.86
CA ALA A 50 17.60 34.00 2.94
C ALA A 50 16.47 34.91 2.42
N GLY A 51 16.27 36.08 3.05
CA GLY A 51 15.27 37.05 2.63
C GLY A 51 13.83 36.70 3.06
N LYS A 52 12.84 37.37 2.44
CA LYS A 52 11.41 37.17 2.76
C LYS A 52 10.76 36.11 1.87
N GLY A 53 11.53 35.47 0.99
CA GLY A 53 11.00 34.56 -0.01
C GLY A 53 10.06 35.27 -0.97
N GLY A 54 10.56 36.29 -1.65
CA GLY A 54 9.82 36.89 -2.76
C GLY A 54 9.78 35.92 -3.96
N PRO A 55 8.63 35.67 -4.61
CA PRO A 55 8.54 34.73 -5.74
C PRO A 55 9.36 35.16 -6.98
N LYS A 56 9.78 36.43 -7.04
CA LYS A 56 10.62 36.99 -8.11
C LYS A 56 12.11 37.05 -7.77
N ALA A 57 12.48 36.78 -6.52
CA ALA A 57 13.87 36.74 -6.07
C ALA A 57 14.31 35.27 -6.01
N TYR A 58 15.38 34.92 -6.73
CA TYR A 58 15.96 33.57 -6.65
C TYR A 58 16.78 33.46 -5.36
N GLU A 59 16.08 33.31 -4.23
CA GLU A 59 16.69 33.13 -2.92
C GLU A 59 16.87 31.64 -2.65
N ARG A 60 18.10 31.22 -2.31
CA ARG A 60 18.40 29.83 -1.95
C ARG A 60 17.56 29.41 -0.73
N ARG A 61 16.87 28.29 -0.88
CA ARG A 61 16.12 27.60 0.17
C ARG A 61 16.82 26.29 0.49
N GLU A 62 17.16 26.09 1.75
CA GLU A 62 17.78 24.87 2.26
C GLU A 62 16.79 24.16 3.17
N VAL A 63 16.59 22.86 2.93
CA VAL A 63 15.60 22.05 3.62
C VAL A 63 16.31 20.89 4.29
N ASP A 64 16.33 20.89 5.62
CA ASP A 64 16.75 19.73 6.40
C ASP A 64 15.52 18.81 6.55
N TRP A 65 15.49 17.74 5.74
CA TRP A 65 14.37 16.78 5.65
C TRP A 65 14.66 15.43 6.32
N TRP A 66 15.91 15.16 6.72
CA TRP A 66 16.34 13.92 7.36
C TRP A 66 17.43 14.19 8.41
N PRO A 67 17.46 13.43 9.53
CA PRO A 67 16.45 12.45 9.95
C PRO A 67 15.25 13.13 10.62
N ARG A 68 14.03 12.63 10.40
CA ARG A 68 12.81 13.10 11.07
C ARG A 68 12.29 12.10 12.10
N LYS A 69 12.03 12.56 13.32
CA LYS A 69 11.29 11.80 14.34
C LYS A 69 9.89 11.47 13.82
N GLY A 70 9.43 10.25 14.07
CA GLY A 70 8.10 9.78 13.69
C GLY A 70 7.98 9.31 12.24
N ALA A 71 8.82 9.81 11.33
CA ALA A 71 8.86 9.38 9.92
C ALA A 71 10.01 8.38 9.67
N ASP A 72 11.27 8.83 9.82
CA ASP A 72 12.45 8.00 9.56
C ASP A 72 12.82 7.12 10.77
N PHE A 73 12.69 7.70 11.96
CA PHE A 73 13.01 7.07 13.24
C PHE A 73 11.79 7.03 14.14
N VAL A 74 11.50 5.86 14.70
CA VAL A 74 10.37 5.68 15.61
C VAL A 74 10.83 5.16 16.98
N GLU A 75 10.25 5.74 18.01
CA GLU A 75 10.42 5.27 19.39
C GLU A 75 9.66 3.97 19.59
N VAL A 76 10.13 3.13 20.53
CA VAL A 76 9.40 1.93 20.92
C VAL A 76 8.14 2.35 21.67
N LYS A 77 6.98 2.03 21.11
CA LYS A 77 5.67 2.29 21.72
C LYS A 77 5.22 1.05 22.51
N GLN A 78 4.41 1.28 23.55
CA GLN A 78 3.77 0.18 24.27
C GLN A 78 2.95 -0.67 23.30
N GLY A 79 3.14 -1.99 23.35
CA GLY A 79 2.45 -2.94 22.47
C GLY A 79 3.21 -3.29 21.19
N MET A 80 4.35 -2.66 20.90
CA MET A 80 5.26 -3.09 19.82
C MET A 80 6.09 -4.32 20.28
N PRO A 81 5.80 -5.54 19.81
CA PRO A 81 6.49 -6.73 20.27
C PRO A 81 7.94 -6.77 19.77
N LEU A 82 8.89 -7.00 20.68
CA LEU A 82 10.29 -7.31 20.35
C LEU A 82 10.42 -8.81 20.04
N ARG A 83 11.05 -9.14 18.90
CA ARG A 83 11.29 -10.53 18.51
C ARG A 83 12.60 -10.66 17.75
N THR A 84 13.10 -11.90 17.72
CA THR A 84 14.13 -12.32 16.78
C THR A 84 13.48 -12.77 15.49
N TRP A 85 13.77 -12.05 14.40
CA TRP A 85 13.29 -12.32 13.06
C TRP A 85 14.33 -13.13 12.28
N THR A 86 13.89 -14.03 11.41
CA THR A 86 14.75 -14.88 10.59
C THR A 86 14.53 -14.57 9.11
N LEU A 87 15.54 -14.00 8.45
CA LEU A 87 15.47 -13.72 7.01
C LEU A 87 15.47 -15.02 6.20
N ARG A 88 14.63 -15.08 5.17
CA ARG A 88 14.77 -16.08 4.11
C ARG A 88 15.97 -15.71 3.25
N THR A 89 17.06 -16.45 3.41
CA THR A 89 18.17 -16.38 2.47
C THR A 89 17.81 -17.23 1.26
N GLN A 90 17.93 -16.67 0.04
CA GLN A 90 18.01 -17.51 -1.15
C GLN A 90 19.24 -18.40 -0.98
N GLN A 91 19.01 -19.71 -1.09
CA GLN A 91 19.95 -20.81 -0.88
C GLN A 91 21.41 -20.49 -1.25
N LEU A 92 22.17 -20.03 -0.26
CA LEU A 92 23.62 -20.19 -0.18
C LEU A 92 23.86 -20.74 1.22
N ALA A 93 24.61 -21.84 1.29
CA ALA A 93 24.77 -22.74 2.44
C ALA A 93 25.39 -22.08 3.70
N GLY A 94 24.69 -21.12 4.29
CA GLY A 94 25.07 -20.41 5.51
C GLY A 94 23.92 -20.40 6.52
N GLU A 95 24.26 -20.09 7.77
CA GLU A 95 23.28 -19.98 8.84
C GLU A 95 22.19 -18.94 8.52
N PRO A 96 20.93 -19.20 8.91
CA PRO A 96 19.85 -18.22 8.75
C PRO A 96 20.22 -16.89 9.40
N LYS A 97 20.15 -15.80 8.64
CA LYS A 97 20.41 -14.47 9.18
C LYS A 97 19.29 -14.06 10.12
N ARG A 98 19.63 -13.87 11.40
CA ARG A 98 18.71 -13.46 12.45
C ARG A 98 19.04 -12.08 12.97
N PHE A 99 18.01 -11.34 13.36
CA PHE A 99 18.16 -10.01 13.96
C PHE A 99 16.99 -9.70 14.88
N GLU A 100 17.22 -8.87 15.88
CA GLU A 100 16.15 -8.40 16.78
C GLU A 100 15.56 -7.09 16.27
N ALA A 101 14.23 -7.00 16.27
CA ALA A 101 13.52 -5.78 15.92
C ALA A 101 12.12 -5.77 16.52
N HIS A 102 11.57 -4.57 16.71
CA HIS A 102 10.18 -4.42 17.12
C HIS A 102 9.27 -4.41 15.89
N LEU A 103 8.13 -5.10 15.94
CA LEU A 103 7.06 -4.93 14.95
C LEU A 103 6.39 -3.56 15.20
N ALA A 104 6.55 -2.64 14.26
CA ALA A 104 5.97 -1.31 14.31
C ALA A 104 4.61 -1.24 13.57
N GLY A 105 4.41 -2.07 12.56
CA GLY A 105 3.15 -2.04 11.81
C GLY A 105 3.09 -3.04 10.66
N PHE A 106 1.97 -3.02 9.96
CA PHE A 106 1.75 -3.71 8.70
C PHE A 106 1.64 -2.70 7.56
N ARG A 107 2.11 -3.11 6.40
CA ARG A 107 2.00 -2.35 5.15
C ARG A 107 1.45 -3.25 4.05
N GLY A 108 0.43 -2.73 3.36
CA GLY A 108 -0.34 -3.50 2.40
C GLY A 108 -1.19 -4.58 3.07
N MET A 109 -2.04 -5.21 2.27
CA MET A 109 -2.94 -6.26 2.72
C MET A 109 -2.30 -7.66 2.63
N GLY A 110 -2.68 -8.54 3.55
CA GLY A 110 -2.47 -9.98 3.43
C GLY A 110 -3.73 -10.69 2.89
N ASN A 111 -3.68 -12.02 2.81
CA ASN A 111 -4.83 -12.86 2.51
C ASN A 111 -4.76 -14.14 3.34
N THR A 112 -5.88 -14.53 3.95
CA THR A 112 -6.01 -15.80 4.68
C THR A 112 -6.08 -17.00 3.75
N MET A 113 -6.30 -16.78 2.44
CA MET A 113 -6.35 -17.81 1.41
C MET A 113 -5.26 -17.61 0.35
N SER A 114 -4.70 -18.71 -0.17
CA SER A 114 -3.87 -18.75 -1.39
C SER A 114 -4.62 -19.37 -2.56
N SER A 115 -4.07 -19.22 -3.75
CA SER A 115 -4.53 -19.96 -4.91
C SER A 115 -3.90 -21.33 -5.03
N LYS A 116 -4.76 -22.33 -5.23
CA LYS A 116 -4.42 -23.71 -5.58
C LYS A 116 -4.04 -23.92 -7.06
N PHE A 117 -4.09 -22.86 -7.88
CA PHE A 117 -3.70 -22.90 -9.30
C PHE A 117 -2.23 -22.51 -9.52
N GLY A 118 -1.54 -21.93 -8.51
CA GLY A 118 -0.15 -21.48 -8.60
C GLY A 118 0.80 -22.08 -7.55
N GLY A 119 0.39 -23.17 -6.88
CA GLY A 119 1.06 -23.79 -5.73
C GLY A 119 0.10 -24.01 -4.55
N ASP A 120 0.53 -24.63 -3.44
CA ASP A 120 -0.27 -24.71 -2.21
C ASP A 120 -0.17 -23.43 -1.37
N GLY A 121 1.00 -22.78 -1.36
CA GLY A 121 1.26 -21.35 -1.10
C GLY A 121 0.95 -20.79 0.30
N GLY A 122 0.04 -21.43 1.05
CA GLY A 122 -0.46 -21.00 2.35
C GLY A 122 -1.08 -19.60 2.35
N PRO A 123 -1.60 -19.12 3.49
CA PRO A 123 -1.97 -17.72 3.65
C PRO A 123 -0.85 -16.78 3.18
N ILE A 124 -1.22 -15.57 2.76
CA ILE A 124 -0.32 -14.53 2.30
C ILE A 124 -0.21 -13.46 3.39
N GLU A 125 0.97 -13.29 3.96
CA GLU A 125 1.21 -12.27 4.96
C GLU A 125 1.29 -10.85 4.35
N PRO A 126 0.84 -9.80 5.07
CA PRO A 126 1.14 -8.42 4.70
C PRO A 126 2.65 -8.13 4.83
N GLY A 127 3.11 -7.02 4.26
CA GLY A 127 4.44 -6.50 4.58
C GLY A 127 4.52 -6.10 6.05
N VAL A 128 5.66 -6.35 6.69
CA VAL A 128 5.89 -5.96 8.09
C VAL A 128 6.84 -4.79 8.16
N VAL A 129 6.43 -3.78 8.90
CA VAL A 129 7.23 -2.61 9.19
C VAL A 129 7.91 -2.83 10.52
N LEU A 130 9.24 -2.96 10.49
CA LEU A 130 10.07 -3.21 11.66
C LEU A 130 10.81 -1.92 12.06
N ARG A 131 10.82 -1.64 13.37
CA ARG A 131 11.77 -0.72 13.96
C ARG A 131 13.04 -1.49 14.29
N LEU A 132 14.09 -1.22 13.53
CA LEU A 132 15.42 -1.81 13.71
C LEU A 132 16.09 -1.30 15.00
N PRO A 133 17.18 -1.94 15.48
CA PRO A 133 17.85 -1.53 16.72
C PRO A 133 18.29 -0.07 16.74
N ASP A 134 18.73 0.46 15.59
CA ASP A 134 19.12 1.86 15.39
C ASP A 134 17.94 2.85 15.37
N GLY A 135 16.70 2.36 15.46
CA GLY A 135 15.48 3.17 15.48
C GLY A 135 14.85 3.41 14.12
N ARG A 136 15.51 3.04 13.02
CA ARG A 136 14.96 3.22 11.67
C ARG A 136 13.77 2.31 11.43
N LYS A 137 12.81 2.83 10.66
CA LYS A 137 11.65 2.10 10.18
C LYS A 137 11.95 1.48 8.80
N ARG A 138 11.78 0.16 8.66
CA ARG A 138 11.99 -0.57 7.40
C ARG A 138 10.90 -1.62 7.18
N CYS A 139 10.40 -1.69 5.95
CA CYS A 139 9.41 -2.66 5.51
C CYS A 139 10.09 -3.89 4.93
N PHE A 140 9.77 -5.05 5.49
CA PHE A 140 10.13 -6.36 4.97
C PHE A 140 8.90 -6.93 4.27
N VAL A 141 9.00 -7.06 2.95
CA VAL A 141 7.89 -7.52 2.11
C VAL A 141 7.62 -9.01 2.31
N ARG A 142 6.47 -9.49 1.84
CA ARG A 142 6.10 -10.90 1.83
C ARG A 142 7.25 -11.81 1.37
N GLY A 143 7.42 -12.94 2.04
CA GLY A 143 8.46 -13.93 1.72
C GLY A 143 9.86 -13.53 2.17
N SER A 144 10.04 -12.38 2.83
CA SER A 144 11.35 -11.98 3.37
C SER A 144 11.73 -12.71 4.65
N LEU A 145 10.75 -13.24 5.40
CA LEU A 145 10.91 -13.80 6.74
C LEU A 145 10.45 -15.26 6.81
N SER A 146 10.98 -16.05 7.74
CA SER A 146 10.77 -17.52 7.80
C SER A 146 9.29 -17.93 7.93
N GLU A 147 9.01 -19.24 7.82
CA GLU A 147 7.65 -19.77 7.99
C GLU A 147 7.12 -19.59 9.42
N GLU A 148 8.00 -19.64 10.43
CA GLU A 148 7.64 -19.36 11.83
C GLU A 148 7.22 -17.90 12.01
N ASP A 149 7.99 -16.97 11.44
CA ASP A 149 7.66 -15.54 11.47
C ASP A 149 6.36 -15.28 10.71
N LYS A 150 6.17 -15.91 9.55
CA LYS A 150 4.93 -15.83 8.77
C LYS A 150 3.69 -16.23 9.59
N LYS A 151 3.75 -17.35 10.33
CA LYS A 151 2.64 -17.79 11.20
C LYS A 151 2.30 -16.72 12.24
N TYR A 152 3.32 -16.18 12.91
CA TYR A 152 3.13 -15.11 13.89
C TYR A 152 2.50 -13.84 13.27
N ILE A 153 2.96 -13.44 12.09
CA ILE A 153 2.42 -12.29 11.36
C ILE A 153 0.96 -12.52 11.01
N MET A 154 0.61 -13.72 10.51
CA MET A 154 -0.76 -14.06 10.14
C MET A 154 -1.72 -14.06 11.34
N ASP A 155 -1.29 -14.61 12.49
CA ASP A 155 -2.11 -14.61 13.72
C ASP A 155 -2.46 -13.18 14.15
N LEU A 156 -1.50 -12.25 14.09
CA LEU A 156 -1.74 -10.84 14.38
C LEU A 156 -2.57 -10.15 13.29
N TYR A 157 -2.28 -10.41 12.02
CA TYR A 157 -3.00 -9.83 10.89
C TYR A 157 -4.50 -10.15 10.96
N ILE A 158 -4.86 -11.41 11.21
CA ILE A 158 -6.26 -11.85 11.33
C ILE A 158 -6.96 -11.09 12.47
N LYS A 159 -6.33 -10.98 13.64
CA LYS A 159 -6.87 -10.21 14.77
C LYS A 159 -7.10 -8.74 14.41
N GLN A 160 -6.14 -8.11 13.72
CA GLN A 160 -6.24 -6.72 13.29
C GLN A 160 -7.37 -6.52 12.27
N MET A 161 -7.50 -7.41 11.29
CA MET A 161 -8.59 -7.35 10.32
C MET A 161 -9.95 -7.54 10.96
N GLN A 162 -10.09 -8.45 11.92
CA GLN A 162 -11.33 -8.60 12.70
C GLN A 162 -11.67 -7.32 13.47
N ARG A 163 -10.69 -6.72 14.15
CA ARG A 163 -10.87 -5.45 14.87
C ARG A 163 -11.29 -4.31 13.94
N ILE A 164 -10.69 -4.21 12.75
CA ILE A 164 -11.04 -3.18 11.75
C ILE A 164 -12.46 -3.44 11.22
N LYS A 165 -12.78 -4.67 10.79
CA LYS A 165 -14.10 -5.05 10.26
C LYS A 165 -15.24 -4.80 11.26
N ALA A 166 -14.97 -4.97 12.55
CA ALA A 166 -15.93 -4.69 13.62
C ALA A 166 -16.35 -3.21 13.69
N ARG A 167 -15.52 -2.28 13.21
CA ARG A 167 -15.74 -0.83 13.29
C ARG A 167 -16.22 -0.19 11.98
N LEU A 168 -16.37 -0.97 10.91
CA LEU A 168 -16.86 -0.45 9.63
C LEU A 168 -18.29 0.07 9.73
N ASP A 169 -18.61 1.05 8.89
CA ASP A 169 -19.93 1.54 8.60
C ASP A 169 -20.89 0.39 8.25
N LYS A 170 -21.97 0.29 9.02
CA LYS A 170 -22.98 -0.77 8.87
C LYS A 170 -24.12 -0.38 7.95
N THR A 171 -24.00 0.74 7.22
CA THR A 171 -25.00 1.16 6.23
C THR A 171 -25.21 0.05 5.20
N LYS A 172 -26.45 -0.38 5.06
CA LYS A 172 -26.81 -1.42 4.08
C LYS A 172 -26.52 -0.93 2.66
N ARG A 173 -25.76 -1.74 1.92
CA ARG A 173 -25.47 -1.55 0.50
C ARG A 173 -26.30 -2.50 -0.34
N VAL A 174 -26.98 -1.96 -1.35
CA VAL A 174 -27.85 -2.74 -2.24
C VAL A 174 -27.19 -2.99 -3.58
N LYS A 175 -27.51 -4.12 -4.21
CA LYS A 175 -27.14 -4.37 -5.60
C LYS A 175 -27.95 -3.45 -6.51
N ARG A 176 -27.33 -2.91 -7.56
CA ARG A 176 -28.01 -2.08 -8.56
C ARG A 176 -28.95 -2.93 -9.41
N SER A 177 -30.16 -2.44 -9.68
CA SER A 177 -31.11 -3.12 -10.59
C SER A 177 -30.54 -3.32 -12.01
N SER A 178 -29.67 -2.42 -12.47
CA SER A 178 -28.97 -2.53 -13.75
C SER A 178 -28.03 -3.74 -13.82
N ALA A 179 -27.58 -4.28 -12.69
CA ALA A 179 -26.78 -5.51 -12.67
C ALA A 179 -27.66 -6.70 -13.06
N ASP A 180 -28.86 -6.82 -12.49
CA ASP A 180 -29.81 -7.91 -12.79
C ASP A 180 -30.35 -7.83 -14.22
N ILE A 181 -30.45 -6.63 -14.81
CA ILE A 181 -30.84 -6.49 -16.22
C ILE A 181 -29.71 -6.97 -17.15
N ARG A 182 -28.45 -6.64 -16.85
CA ARG A 182 -27.29 -7.01 -17.69
C ARG A 182 -26.85 -8.45 -17.52
N TRP A 183 -27.04 -8.99 -16.31
CA TRP A 183 -26.63 -10.31 -15.86
C TRP A 183 -27.83 -11.10 -15.28
N PRO A 184 -28.88 -11.35 -16.08
CA PRO A 184 -30.18 -11.81 -15.59
C PRO A 184 -30.19 -13.26 -15.09
N ASN A 185 -29.18 -14.05 -15.43
CA ASN A 185 -29.09 -15.45 -15.05
C ASN A 185 -28.18 -15.60 -13.82
N ASN A 186 -28.45 -16.61 -13.00
CA ASN A 186 -27.53 -17.09 -11.97
C ASN A 186 -27.22 -18.58 -12.20
N ALA A 187 -26.64 -18.85 -13.37
CA ALA A 187 -26.27 -20.19 -13.80
C ALA A 187 -25.13 -20.75 -12.94
N LYS A 188 -25.11 -22.08 -12.76
CA LYS A 188 -24.00 -22.75 -12.06
C LYS A 188 -22.73 -22.71 -12.94
N PRO A 189 -21.53 -22.75 -12.34
CA PRO A 189 -20.29 -22.90 -13.09
C PRO A 189 -20.39 -24.04 -14.13
N GLY A 190 -20.02 -23.75 -15.38
CA GLY A 190 -20.09 -24.65 -16.53
C GLY A 190 -21.41 -24.66 -17.31
N GLN A 191 -22.50 -24.13 -16.76
CA GLN A 191 -23.78 -24.03 -17.47
C GLN A 191 -23.81 -22.79 -18.38
N PRO A 192 -24.50 -22.81 -19.52
CA PRO A 192 -24.73 -21.60 -20.32
C PRO A 192 -25.47 -20.53 -19.51
N GLY A 193 -24.94 -19.31 -19.52
CA GLY A 193 -25.56 -18.18 -18.83
C GLY A 193 -24.57 -17.15 -18.29
N THR A 194 -25.06 -16.43 -17.28
CA THR A 194 -24.31 -15.52 -16.43
C THR A 194 -24.36 -16.00 -15.00
N MET A 195 -23.42 -15.56 -14.17
CA MET A 195 -23.42 -15.83 -12.73
C MET A 195 -23.18 -14.55 -11.93
N GLN A 196 -23.68 -14.55 -10.70
CA GLN A 196 -23.45 -13.48 -9.74
C GLN A 196 -22.95 -14.06 -8.41
N VAL A 197 -21.93 -13.43 -7.83
CA VAL A 197 -21.45 -13.72 -6.48
C VAL A 197 -21.54 -12.43 -5.68
N GLU A 198 -22.04 -12.49 -4.45
CA GLU A 198 -22.26 -11.29 -3.63
C GLU A 198 -21.60 -11.42 -2.25
N SER A 199 -21.11 -10.30 -1.74
CA SER A 199 -20.65 -10.12 -0.35
C SER A 199 -21.38 -8.94 0.29
N GLU A 200 -20.93 -8.47 1.46
CA GLU A 200 -21.51 -7.30 2.13
C GLU A 200 -21.34 -6.03 1.27
N HIS A 201 -20.14 -5.82 0.72
CA HIS A 201 -19.79 -4.60 0.01
C HIS A 201 -19.71 -4.75 -1.51
N PHE A 202 -19.68 -5.97 -2.05
CA PHE A 202 -19.40 -6.22 -3.46
C PHE A 202 -20.42 -7.14 -4.14
N VAL A 203 -20.48 -7.00 -5.46
CA VAL A 203 -21.10 -7.96 -6.36
C VAL A 203 -20.13 -8.25 -7.51
N TRP A 204 -19.83 -9.53 -7.73
CA TRP A 204 -19.13 -9.99 -8.92
C TRP A 204 -20.17 -10.44 -9.94
N VAL A 205 -19.98 -10.01 -11.18
CA VAL A 205 -20.80 -10.40 -12.32
C VAL A 205 -19.90 -10.99 -13.40
N SER A 206 -20.28 -12.14 -13.94
CA SER A 206 -19.45 -12.85 -14.92
C SER A 206 -20.25 -13.76 -15.84
N GLY A 207 -19.59 -14.27 -16.87
CA GLY A 207 -20.04 -15.48 -17.56
C GLY A 207 -19.94 -16.67 -16.61
N SER A 208 -20.81 -17.66 -16.79
CA SER A 208 -20.82 -18.87 -15.97
C SER A 208 -19.94 -19.99 -16.52
N GLN A 209 -19.21 -19.77 -17.62
CA GLN A 209 -18.33 -20.76 -18.26
C GLN A 209 -16.91 -20.22 -18.41
N ALA A 210 -15.92 -21.11 -18.47
CA ALA A 210 -14.54 -20.71 -18.68
C ALA A 210 -14.33 -20.16 -20.11
N GLY A 211 -13.64 -19.03 -20.25
CA GLY A 211 -13.19 -18.57 -21.57
C GLY A 211 -11.89 -19.25 -22.03
N SER A 212 -11.20 -19.94 -21.12
CA SER A 212 -10.02 -20.77 -21.40
C SER A 212 -9.88 -21.87 -20.36
N ASP A 213 -9.24 -22.99 -20.72
CA ASP A 213 -9.07 -24.20 -19.89
C ASP A 213 -8.38 -24.00 -18.52
N GLY A 214 -7.88 -22.79 -18.23
CA GLY A 214 -7.20 -22.45 -16.99
C GLY A 214 -7.74 -21.20 -16.29
N ASP A 215 -8.97 -20.77 -16.57
CA ASP A 215 -9.59 -19.65 -15.85
C ASP A 215 -9.83 -20.05 -14.37
N PRO A 216 -9.21 -19.39 -13.38
CA PRO A 216 -9.37 -19.75 -11.97
C PRO A 216 -10.74 -19.36 -11.40
N TRP A 217 -11.43 -18.39 -12.00
CA TRP A 217 -12.73 -17.91 -11.53
C TRP A 217 -13.85 -18.88 -11.89
N VAL A 218 -13.81 -19.42 -13.11
CA VAL A 218 -14.68 -20.50 -13.57
C VAL A 218 -13.83 -21.56 -14.24
N ASN A 219 -13.72 -22.73 -13.59
CA ASN A 219 -13.06 -23.90 -14.14
C ASN A 219 -13.97 -25.12 -13.99
N GLU A 220 -14.51 -25.64 -15.09
CA GLU A 220 -15.38 -26.83 -15.06
C GLU A 220 -14.61 -28.11 -14.79
N LYS A 221 -13.30 -28.15 -15.11
CA LYS A 221 -12.43 -29.31 -14.89
C LYS A 221 -12.00 -29.41 -13.43
N GLU A 222 -11.86 -28.27 -12.75
CA GLU A 222 -11.41 -28.17 -11.36
C GLU A 222 -12.37 -27.32 -10.49
N PRO A 223 -13.65 -27.73 -10.34
CA PRO A 223 -14.71 -26.90 -9.76
C PRO A 223 -14.46 -26.52 -8.30
N GLU A 224 -13.85 -27.41 -7.51
CA GLU A 224 -13.49 -27.12 -6.11
C GLU A 224 -12.36 -26.08 -6.00
N LYS A 225 -11.37 -26.13 -6.90
CA LYS A 225 -10.32 -25.11 -6.94
C LYS A 225 -10.87 -23.76 -7.38
N ALA A 226 -11.80 -23.75 -8.33
CA ALA A 226 -12.48 -22.53 -8.75
C ALA A 226 -13.35 -21.95 -7.64
N GLN A 227 -14.06 -22.78 -6.87
CA GLN A 227 -14.81 -22.30 -5.70
C GLN A 227 -13.87 -21.70 -4.65
N TRP A 228 -12.79 -22.39 -4.30
CA TRP A 228 -11.76 -21.90 -3.38
C TRP A 228 -11.19 -20.54 -3.83
N TYR A 229 -10.96 -20.39 -5.13
CA TYR A 229 -10.48 -19.13 -5.71
C TYR A 229 -11.52 -18.01 -5.58
N ARG A 230 -12.80 -18.29 -5.85
CA ARG A 230 -13.89 -17.32 -5.65
C ARG A 230 -13.97 -16.88 -4.19
N ASP A 231 -13.94 -17.82 -3.24
CA ASP A 231 -14.02 -17.55 -1.81
C ASP A 231 -12.88 -16.63 -1.35
N GLY A 232 -11.64 -16.93 -1.74
CA GLY A 232 -10.49 -16.10 -1.38
C GLY A 232 -10.43 -14.75 -2.12
N SER A 233 -11.09 -14.64 -3.28
CA SER A 233 -11.27 -13.36 -3.98
C SER A 233 -12.28 -12.48 -3.24
N VAL A 234 -13.39 -13.06 -2.80
CA VAL A 234 -14.40 -12.37 -1.97
C VAL A 234 -13.78 -11.87 -0.68
N GLU A 235 -13.04 -12.72 0.02
CA GLU A 235 -12.38 -12.33 1.28
C GLU A 235 -11.36 -11.20 1.09
N CYS A 236 -10.55 -11.27 0.04
CA CYS A 236 -9.61 -10.21 -0.30
C CYS A 236 -10.29 -8.87 -0.59
N ALA A 237 -11.39 -8.87 -1.35
CA ALA A 237 -12.21 -7.67 -1.59
C ALA A 237 -12.70 -7.03 -0.29
N GLU A 238 -13.18 -7.86 0.64
CA GLU A 238 -13.68 -7.39 1.94
C GLU A 238 -12.55 -6.84 2.82
N TYR A 239 -11.33 -7.39 2.75
CA TYR A 239 -10.16 -6.78 3.39
C TYR A 239 -9.74 -5.47 2.74
N TRP A 240 -9.79 -5.37 1.41
CA TRP A 240 -9.52 -4.11 0.73
C TRP A 240 -10.53 -3.04 1.14
N TRP A 241 -11.83 -3.37 1.19
CA TRP A 241 -12.86 -2.43 1.63
C TRP A 241 -12.58 -1.99 3.07
N ALA A 242 -12.33 -2.95 3.96
CA ALA A 242 -12.06 -2.68 5.36
C ALA A 242 -10.87 -1.73 5.56
N LEU A 243 -9.75 -1.97 4.87
CA LEU A 243 -8.55 -1.13 4.97
C LEU A 243 -8.75 0.23 4.31
N THR A 244 -9.48 0.29 3.19
CA THR A 244 -9.77 1.54 2.49
C THR A 244 -10.65 2.46 3.32
N GLU A 245 -11.68 1.91 3.95
CA GLU A 245 -12.54 2.66 4.88
C GLU A 245 -11.77 3.03 6.16
N TYR A 246 -10.96 2.11 6.70
CA TYR A 246 -10.12 2.37 7.88
C TYR A 246 -9.11 3.50 7.65
N ALA A 247 -8.58 3.60 6.43
CA ALA A 247 -7.69 4.67 6.01
C ALA A 247 -8.34 6.06 6.06
N GLY A 248 -9.68 6.12 6.11
CA GLY A 248 -10.45 7.35 6.03
C GLY A 248 -10.87 7.73 4.61
N ASN A 249 -10.85 6.79 3.66
CA ASN A 249 -11.29 7.06 2.29
C ASN A 249 -12.82 7.21 2.24
N LEU A 250 -13.28 8.08 1.35
CA LEU A 250 -14.69 8.25 1.05
C LEU A 250 -15.16 7.08 0.18
N MET A 251 -15.87 6.14 0.81
CA MET A 251 -16.31 4.93 0.14
C MET A 251 -17.28 5.22 -1.03
N PRO A 252 -17.33 4.36 -2.06
CA PRO A 252 -18.27 4.49 -3.17
C PRO A 252 -19.71 4.77 -2.71
N TYR A 253 -20.32 5.77 -3.33
CA TYR A 253 -21.68 6.24 -3.06
C TYR A 253 -21.88 6.87 -1.69
N TRP A 254 -20.83 7.29 -0.97
CA TRP A 254 -20.92 7.96 0.34
C TRP A 254 -21.82 9.22 0.33
N ASP A 255 -22.01 9.86 -0.82
CA ASP A 255 -22.82 11.06 -1.05
C ASP A 255 -24.27 10.75 -1.46
N ARG A 256 -24.59 9.50 -1.80
CA ARG A 256 -25.93 9.08 -2.27
C ARG A 256 -26.85 8.68 -1.14
N ARG A 257 -28.16 8.91 -1.29
CA ARG A 257 -29.17 8.42 -0.34
C ARG A 257 -29.19 6.90 -0.26
N GLU A 258 -29.14 6.24 -1.41
CA GLU A 258 -29.02 4.80 -1.51
C GLU A 258 -27.55 4.43 -1.76
N LYS A 259 -27.01 3.52 -0.93
CA LYS A 259 -25.65 3.02 -1.07
C LYS A 259 -25.67 1.75 -1.90
N PHE A 260 -24.77 1.66 -2.89
CA PHE A 260 -24.69 0.48 -3.73
C PHE A 260 -23.45 -0.36 -3.41
N LYS A 261 -23.56 -1.66 -3.64
CA LYS A 261 -22.40 -2.55 -3.68
C LYS A 261 -21.48 -2.15 -4.84
N TYR A 262 -20.18 -2.34 -4.66
CA TYR A 262 -19.19 -2.13 -5.72
C TYR A 262 -19.25 -3.32 -6.70
N GLU A 263 -19.41 -3.02 -7.99
CA GLU A 263 -19.60 -4.05 -9.03
C GLU A 263 -18.27 -4.45 -9.67
N ILE A 264 -17.96 -5.74 -9.69
CA ILE A 264 -16.76 -6.30 -10.31
C ILE A 264 -17.19 -7.18 -11.49
N THR A 265 -16.89 -6.72 -12.71
CA THR A 265 -17.09 -7.53 -13.91
C THR A 265 -15.88 -8.43 -14.14
N VAL A 266 -16.10 -9.75 -14.18
CA VAL A 266 -15.01 -10.71 -14.39
C VAL A 266 -14.82 -11.00 -15.87
N ALA A 267 -13.85 -10.32 -16.46
CA ALA A 267 -13.48 -10.53 -17.86
C ALA A 267 -12.77 -11.86 -18.08
N GLY A 268 -12.76 -12.33 -19.33
CA GLY A 268 -12.19 -13.63 -19.71
C GLY A 268 -13.10 -14.83 -19.45
N THR A 269 -14.25 -14.63 -18.79
CA THR A 269 -15.30 -15.66 -18.67
C THR A 269 -16.24 -15.64 -19.87
N LYS A 270 -16.95 -16.75 -20.11
CA LYS A 270 -17.84 -16.94 -21.26
C LYS A 270 -19.31 -16.93 -20.84
N ARG A 271 -20.10 -16.14 -21.56
CA ARG A 271 -21.56 -16.02 -21.47
C ARG A 271 -22.23 -16.88 -22.54
N ASP A 272 -23.32 -17.55 -22.14
CA ASP A 272 -24.24 -18.30 -23.02
C ASP A 272 -23.54 -19.29 -24.00
N GLY A 273 -22.38 -19.82 -23.63
CA GLY A 273 -21.64 -20.82 -24.41
C GLY A 273 -20.77 -20.30 -25.56
N HIS A 274 -20.83 -19.01 -25.90
CA HIS A 274 -20.15 -18.50 -27.11
C HIS A 274 -19.52 -17.11 -26.97
N GLU A 275 -19.99 -16.25 -26.06
CA GLU A 275 -19.49 -14.87 -25.95
C GLU A 275 -18.46 -14.75 -24.81
N VAL A 276 -17.18 -14.49 -25.13
CA VAL A 276 -16.17 -14.21 -24.10
C VAL A 276 -16.22 -12.73 -23.72
N ILE A 277 -16.35 -12.44 -22.43
CA ILE A 277 -16.34 -11.08 -21.91
C ILE A 277 -14.95 -10.49 -22.09
N GLY A 278 -14.85 -9.48 -22.94
CA GLY A 278 -13.59 -8.80 -23.24
C GLY A 278 -13.07 -7.94 -22.09
N GLY A 279 -11.78 -7.60 -22.16
CA GLY A 279 -11.11 -6.70 -21.22
C GLY A 279 -10.05 -7.38 -20.34
N PHE A 280 -9.28 -6.57 -19.62
CA PHE A 280 -8.15 -7.04 -18.82
C PHE A 280 -8.18 -6.47 -17.40
N ALA A 281 -8.01 -5.16 -17.25
CA ALA A 281 -8.11 -4.46 -15.98
C ALA A 281 -8.50 -3.01 -16.24
N GLY A 282 -9.45 -2.48 -15.47
CA GLY A 282 -9.84 -1.07 -15.50
C GLY A 282 -11.08 -0.83 -14.67
N GLY A 283 -11.23 0.35 -14.10
CA GLY A 283 -12.36 0.64 -13.23
C GLY A 283 -12.42 2.09 -12.80
N GLY A 284 -13.32 2.35 -11.84
CA GLY A 284 -13.50 3.67 -11.27
C GLY A 284 -14.40 3.63 -10.04
N TYR A 285 -15.00 4.78 -9.73
CA TYR A 285 -15.74 5.03 -8.50
C TYR A 285 -16.82 3.98 -8.17
N GLY A 286 -17.47 3.41 -9.19
CA GLY A 286 -18.64 2.57 -9.01
C GLY A 286 -18.48 1.07 -9.30
N GLY A 287 -17.33 0.67 -9.84
CA GLY A 287 -17.07 -0.69 -10.25
C GLY A 287 -15.80 -0.80 -11.08
N CYS A 288 -15.36 -2.03 -11.28
CA CYS A 288 -14.21 -2.35 -12.11
C CYS A 288 -14.48 -3.58 -12.98
N LEU A 289 -13.63 -3.76 -13.97
CA LEU A 289 -13.52 -4.93 -14.81
C LEU A 289 -12.13 -5.53 -14.60
N ILE A 290 -12.07 -6.82 -14.32
CA ILE A 290 -10.80 -7.51 -14.04
C ILE A 290 -10.83 -8.95 -14.55
N LYS A 291 -9.81 -9.32 -15.33
CA LYS A 291 -9.73 -10.63 -15.96
C LYS A 291 -9.58 -11.71 -14.90
N ALA A 292 -10.43 -12.73 -14.98
CA ALA A 292 -10.48 -13.87 -14.08
C ALA A 292 -10.56 -13.50 -12.58
N ALA A 293 -11.08 -12.32 -12.25
CA ALA A 293 -11.07 -11.77 -10.90
C ALA A 293 -9.65 -11.69 -10.33
N GLY A 294 -8.67 -11.45 -11.20
CA GLY A 294 -7.25 -11.34 -10.87
C GLY A 294 -7.00 -10.41 -9.69
N GLY A 295 -6.03 -10.79 -8.86
CA GLY A 295 -5.97 -10.29 -7.49
C GLY A 295 -6.75 -11.18 -6.52
N GLY A 296 -6.57 -11.02 -5.22
CA GLY A 296 -7.06 -12.02 -4.26
C GLY A 296 -6.08 -13.18 -4.05
N PRO A 297 -6.47 -14.45 -4.27
CA PRO A 297 -5.60 -15.60 -3.97
C PRO A 297 -4.35 -15.71 -4.86
N TRP A 298 -4.32 -15.01 -6.01
CA TRP A 298 -3.14 -14.96 -6.91
C TRP A 298 -2.13 -13.88 -6.52
N ALA A 299 -2.62 -12.80 -5.90
CA ALA A 299 -1.84 -11.65 -5.49
C ALA A 299 -2.69 -10.88 -4.47
N PRO A 300 -2.18 -10.48 -3.28
CA PRO A 300 -2.97 -9.83 -2.25
C PRO A 300 -3.21 -8.35 -2.62
N ALA A 301 -3.91 -8.17 -3.72
CA ALA A 301 -4.31 -6.92 -4.31
C ALA A 301 -5.42 -7.30 -5.28
N LEU A 302 -6.68 -7.22 -4.86
CA LEU A 302 -7.84 -7.37 -5.75
C LEU A 302 -8.34 -5.98 -6.15
N CYS A 303 -9.01 -5.89 -7.32
CA CYS A 303 -9.68 -4.68 -7.78
C CYS A 303 -8.73 -3.48 -7.97
N GLU A 304 -9.22 -2.28 -7.68
CA GLU A 304 -8.49 -1.02 -7.71
C GLU A 304 -7.25 -1.00 -6.79
N ALA A 305 -7.07 -1.95 -5.85
CA ALA A 305 -5.82 -2.09 -5.08
C ALA A 305 -4.60 -2.25 -5.99
N GLN A 306 -4.75 -2.92 -7.14
CA GLN A 306 -3.70 -3.05 -8.16
C GLN A 306 -3.63 -1.85 -9.12
N ALA A 307 -4.65 -1.00 -9.11
CA ALA A 307 -4.65 0.23 -9.88
C ALA A 307 -3.63 1.21 -9.30
N ASP A 308 -3.19 2.12 -10.15
CA ASP A 308 -2.05 3.01 -9.97
C ASP A 308 -2.11 3.79 -8.66
N MET A 309 -3.33 4.16 -8.25
CA MET A 309 -3.57 4.90 -7.02
C MET A 309 -3.45 3.98 -5.80
N HIS A 310 -4.24 2.92 -5.64
CA HIS A 310 -4.30 2.18 -4.36
C HIS A 310 -3.16 1.17 -4.12
N GLN A 311 -2.05 1.23 -4.86
CA GLN A 311 -0.94 0.28 -4.69
C GLN A 311 -0.31 0.28 -3.29
N CYS A 312 -0.46 1.35 -2.52
CA CYS A 312 -0.02 1.38 -1.13
C CYS A 312 -0.81 0.41 -0.22
N LEU A 313 -2.03 0.02 -0.63
CA LEU A 313 -2.89 -0.96 0.04
C LEU A 313 -2.62 -2.39 -0.43
N ALA A 314 -2.02 -2.53 -1.62
CA ALA A 314 -1.64 -3.80 -2.21
C ALA A 314 -0.36 -4.38 -1.59
N ASP A 315 0.03 -5.57 -2.03
CA ASP A 315 1.35 -6.14 -1.76
C ASP A 315 2.47 -5.15 -2.11
N PRO A 316 3.28 -4.69 -1.14
CA PRO A 316 4.40 -3.82 -1.45
C PRO A 316 5.40 -4.48 -2.41
N SER A 317 5.52 -5.82 -2.42
CA SER A 317 6.41 -6.52 -3.36
C SER A 317 6.01 -6.34 -4.83
N MET A 318 4.76 -5.95 -5.11
CA MET A 318 4.21 -5.78 -6.45
C MET A 318 4.19 -4.33 -6.94
N LEU A 319 4.84 -3.40 -6.22
CA LEU A 319 4.87 -1.98 -6.57
C LEU A 319 5.34 -1.70 -7.99
N LYS A 320 4.53 -0.91 -8.71
CA LYS A 320 4.79 -0.40 -10.05
C LYS A 320 5.45 0.96 -9.93
N GLY A 321 6.69 1.07 -10.38
CA GLY A 321 7.48 2.30 -10.25
C GLY A 321 8.62 2.45 -11.25
N ASN A 322 8.74 1.52 -12.20
CA ASN A 322 9.91 1.43 -13.10
C ASN A 322 10.16 2.74 -13.89
N HIS A 323 9.10 3.44 -14.28
CA HIS A 323 9.20 4.70 -15.03
C HIS A 323 9.84 5.84 -14.21
N HIS A 324 9.63 5.87 -12.90
CA HIS A 324 10.19 6.89 -12.00
C HIS A 324 11.68 6.63 -11.73
N LEU A 325 12.10 5.37 -11.79
CA LEU A 325 13.47 4.96 -11.44
C LEU A 325 14.42 4.93 -12.63
N LYS A 326 13.89 4.81 -13.86
CA LYS A 326 14.69 4.85 -15.09
C LYS A 326 15.29 6.23 -15.39
N ALA A 327 14.58 7.30 -15.03
CA ALA A 327 15.05 8.68 -15.24
C ALA A 327 14.47 9.66 -14.20
N PRO A 328 14.77 9.47 -12.90
CA PRO A 328 14.12 10.20 -11.81
C PRO A 328 14.29 11.73 -11.91
N TRP A 329 15.39 12.21 -12.48
CA TRP A 329 15.62 13.64 -12.68
C TRP A 329 14.95 14.20 -13.93
N ARG A 330 14.55 13.37 -14.91
CA ARG A 330 13.90 13.86 -16.14
C ARG A 330 12.39 13.90 -16.06
N ASN A 331 11.80 12.98 -15.30
CA ASN A 331 10.36 12.80 -15.31
C ASN A 331 9.89 12.24 -13.96
N ILE A 332 9.99 13.06 -12.90
CA ILE A 332 9.49 12.74 -11.55
C ILE A 332 8.01 12.30 -11.64
N PHE A 333 7.26 12.86 -12.60
CA PHE A 333 5.86 12.54 -12.89
C PHE A 333 5.65 12.36 -14.41
N ASN A 334 5.98 11.19 -14.96
CA ASN A 334 5.76 10.93 -16.39
C ASN A 334 4.26 10.80 -16.69
N ALA A 335 3.69 11.82 -17.33
CA ALA A 335 2.26 11.91 -17.68
C ALA A 335 1.87 11.14 -18.95
N SER A 336 2.85 10.73 -19.77
CA SER A 336 2.55 10.25 -21.13
C SER A 336 2.05 8.79 -21.19
N MET A 337 2.43 7.93 -20.24
CA MET A 337 1.89 6.57 -20.11
C MET A 337 2.07 6.01 -18.69
N GLY A 338 0.97 5.85 -17.93
CA GLY A 338 0.82 4.91 -16.81
C GLY A 338 1.59 5.20 -15.51
N TYR A 339 0.94 4.96 -14.37
CA TYR A 339 1.56 4.78 -13.04
C TYR A 339 2.42 5.95 -12.51
N GLY A 340 2.34 7.13 -13.13
CA GLY A 340 3.28 8.25 -13.00
C GLY A 340 3.34 8.96 -11.64
N TYR A 341 2.58 8.52 -10.63
CA TYR A 341 2.62 9.05 -9.27
C TYR A 341 2.72 7.98 -8.18
N THR A 342 2.64 6.69 -8.55
CA THR A 342 2.50 5.60 -7.58
C THR A 342 3.67 5.54 -6.58
N MET A 343 4.90 5.72 -7.05
CA MET A 343 6.09 5.75 -6.18
C MET A 343 6.13 6.98 -5.27
N PHE A 344 5.69 8.14 -5.79
CA PHE A 344 5.60 9.36 -5.00
C PHE A 344 4.61 9.21 -3.85
N TYR A 345 3.43 8.63 -4.12
CA TYR A 345 2.44 8.35 -3.09
C TYR A 345 2.97 7.39 -2.02
N ASN A 346 3.65 6.32 -2.45
CA ASN A 346 4.17 5.33 -1.51
C ASN A 346 5.25 5.89 -0.59
N ILE A 347 6.22 6.64 -1.13
CA ILE A 347 7.32 7.20 -0.33
C ILE A 347 6.82 8.36 0.53
N THR A 348 5.92 9.21 0.02
CA THR A 348 5.34 10.30 0.81
C THR A 348 4.48 9.77 1.96
N GLY A 349 3.79 8.66 1.74
CA GLY A 349 2.98 8.00 2.77
C GLY A 349 3.77 7.43 3.95
N ASP A 350 5.10 7.27 3.83
CA ASP A 350 5.97 6.85 4.94
C ASP A 350 5.94 7.85 6.12
N ASP A 351 5.63 9.11 5.83
CA ASP A 351 5.41 10.17 6.80
C ASP A 351 3.99 10.04 7.40
N PRO A 352 3.85 9.75 8.71
CA PRO A 352 2.53 9.58 9.33
C PRO A 352 1.70 10.86 9.40
N ASN A 353 2.26 12.04 9.07
CA ASN A 353 1.44 13.23 8.82
C ASN A 353 0.55 13.06 7.58
N TRP A 354 0.89 12.15 6.66
CA TRP A 354 0.07 11.81 5.51
C TRP A 354 -0.60 10.46 5.71
N GLY A 355 0.19 9.44 6.08
CA GLY A 355 -0.25 8.04 6.12
C GLY A 355 -0.25 7.37 4.75
N TYR A 356 -0.17 6.05 4.70
CA TYR A 356 0.07 5.30 3.45
C TYR A 356 -0.99 5.56 2.37
N ALA A 357 -2.24 5.77 2.75
CA ALA A 357 -3.37 5.92 1.83
C ALA A 357 -3.80 7.38 1.59
N TYR A 358 -3.01 8.37 2.04
CA TYR A 358 -3.43 9.78 2.08
C TYR A 358 -4.06 10.29 0.77
N PHE A 359 -3.50 9.92 -0.38
CA PHE A 359 -3.89 10.42 -1.69
C PHE A 359 -5.31 10.01 -2.12
N THR A 360 -5.88 8.94 -1.56
CA THR A 360 -7.29 8.57 -1.77
C THR A 360 -8.21 9.29 -0.80
N CYS A 361 -7.70 9.67 0.38
CA CYS A 361 -8.46 10.35 1.42
C CYS A 361 -8.48 11.88 1.28
N LEU A 362 -7.63 12.46 0.42
CA LEU A 362 -7.52 13.90 0.28
C LEU A 362 -8.80 14.52 -0.32
N PRO A 363 -9.40 15.52 0.34
CA PRO A 363 -10.57 16.20 -0.20
C PRO A 363 -10.15 17.14 -1.33
N TYR A 364 -10.62 16.87 -2.54
CA TYR A 364 -10.39 17.74 -3.70
C TYR A 364 -11.29 18.97 -3.66
N GLY A 365 -10.71 20.14 -3.92
CA GLY A 365 -11.44 21.38 -4.19
C GLY A 365 -11.98 21.40 -5.61
N VAL A 366 -13.10 22.09 -5.81
CA VAL A 366 -13.77 22.22 -7.13
C VAL A 366 -12.87 22.87 -8.18
N GLU A 367 -11.95 23.74 -7.75
CA GLU A 367 -11.02 24.47 -8.62
C GLU A 367 -9.66 23.77 -8.79
N GLU A 368 -9.44 22.62 -8.13
CA GLU A 368 -8.17 21.90 -8.20
C GLU A 368 -8.17 20.95 -9.39
N SER A 369 -7.23 21.15 -10.31
CA SER A 369 -7.05 20.35 -11.53
C SER A 369 -6.08 19.19 -11.35
N SER A 370 -5.42 19.07 -10.18
CA SER A 370 -4.47 17.99 -9.89
C SER A 370 -4.38 17.69 -8.39
N LEU A 371 -4.04 16.44 -8.06
CA LEU A 371 -3.76 16.03 -6.67
C LEU A 371 -2.67 16.89 -6.01
N LEU A 372 -1.66 17.31 -6.77
CA LEU A 372 -0.55 18.10 -6.21
C LEU A 372 -1.04 19.45 -5.65
N GLN A 373 -2.04 20.07 -6.29
CA GLN A 373 -2.68 21.28 -5.75
C GLN A 373 -3.41 20.98 -4.43
N ALA A 374 -4.12 19.85 -4.36
CA ALA A 374 -4.77 19.39 -3.13
C ALA A 374 -3.75 19.15 -2.01
N VAL A 375 -2.61 18.50 -2.31
CA VAL A 375 -1.51 18.29 -1.35
C VAL A 375 -0.94 19.62 -0.86
N ALA A 376 -0.68 20.57 -1.75
CA ALA A 376 -0.17 21.89 -1.40
C ALA A 376 -1.14 22.63 -0.46
N ARG A 377 -2.42 22.71 -0.82
CA ARG A 377 -3.44 23.37 0.00
C ARG A 377 -3.61 22.67 1.34
N VAL A 378 -3.81 21.35 1.34
CA VAL A 378 -4.07 20.58 2.55
C VAL A 378 -2.87 20.60 3.48
N GLY A 379 -1.65 20.48 2.95
CA GLY A 379 -0.42 20.61 3.74
C GLY A 379 -0.31 21.98 4.40
N GLN A 380 -0.70 23.06 3.70
CA GLN A 380 -0.74 24.40 4.29
C GLN A 380 -1.84 24.53 5.36
N GLN A 381 -3.06 24.08 5.07
CA GLN A 381 -4.20 24.14 6.00
C GLN A 381 -3.93 23.37 7.30
N ARG A 382 -3.19 22.26 7.22
CA ARG A 382 -2.83 21.43 8.36
C ARG A 382 -1.59 21.93 9.11
N GLY A 383 -0.95 22.98 8.62
CA GLY A 383 0.29 23.52 9.21
C GLY A 383 1.51 22.60 9.05
N LEU A 384 1.48 21.73 8.04
CA LEU A 384 2.66 20.97 7.58
C LEU A 384 3.57 21.87 6.73
N PHE A 385 2.96 22.77 5.97
CA PHE A 385 3.64 23.77 5.15
C PHE A 385 3.25 25.17 5.59
N GLU A 386 4.23 26.07 5.73
CA GLU A 386 3.92 27.50 5.92
C GLU A 386 3.32 28.11 4.64
N ASN A 387 3.83 27.69 3.48
CA ASN A 387 3.31 28.03 2.16
C ASN A 387 3.13 26.74 1.35
N GLY A 388 1.91 26.48 0.87
CA GLY A 388 1.54 25.20 0.26
C GLY A 388 2.35 24.86 -0.99
N ILE A 389 2.56 25.83 -1.89
CA ILE A 389 3.32 25.60 -3.12
C ILE A 389 4.79 25.33 -2.83
N ARG A 390 5.39 26.09 -1.91
CA ARG A 390 6.79 25.86 -1.50
C ARG A 390 6.97 24.56 -0.75
N GLY A 391 6.07 24.27 0.19
CA GLY A 391 6.13 23.03 0.96
C GLY A 391 5.91 21.79 0.10
N LEU A 392 5.05 21.86 -0.92
CA LEU A 392 4.98 20.82 -1.95
C LEU A 392 6.32 20.69 -2.70
N GLY A 393 6.96 21.80 -3.05
CA GLY A 393 8.31 21.79 -3.64
C GLY A 393 9.36 21.13 -2.74
N ASP A 394 9.32 21.42 -1.44
CA ASP A 394 10.19 20.83 -0.43
C ASP A 394 9.96 19.30 -0.34
N MET A 395 8.69 18.86 -0.35
CA MET A 395 8.30 17.43 -0.38
C MET A 395 8.76 16.72 -1.67
N VAL A 396 8.60 17.35 -2.83
CA VAL A 396 9.09 16.79 -4.11
C VAL A 396 10.62 16.70 -4.10
N GLY A 397 11.30 17.68 -3.48
CA GLY A 397 12.74 17.66 -3.26
C GLY A 397 13.19 16.50 -2.37
N GLU A 398 12.50 16.26 -1.26
CA GLU A 398 12.70 15.07 -0.42
C GLU A 398 12.50 13.78 -1.22
N TYR A 399 11.39 13.66 -1.95
CA TYR A 399 11.12 12.49 -2.78
C TYR A 399 12.27 12.21 -3.75
N GLY A 400 12.72 13.24 -4.48
CA GLY A 400 13.87 13.12 -5.39
C GLY A 400 15.16 12.71 -4.67
N ALA A 401 15.43 13.26 -3.49
CA ALA A 401 16.59 12.89 -2.68
C ALA A 401 16.52 11.43 -2.19
N ARG A 402 15.36 10.97 -1.73
CA ARG A 402 15.14 9.57 -1.31
C ARG A 402 15.27 8.60 -2.47
N LEU A 403 14.86 8.96 -3.69
CA LEU A 403 15.06 8.10 -4.87
C LEU A 403 16.52 7.85 -5.20
N ALA A 404 17.43 8.78 -4.88
CA ALA A 404 18.86 8.62 -5.16
C ALA A 404 19.53 7.56 -4.28
N THR A 405 19.05 7.35 -3.06
CA THR A 405 19.61 6.43 -2.06
C THR A 405 18.69 5.27 -1.69
N PHE A 406 17.43 5.30 -2.12
CA PHE A 406 16.34 4.48 -1.63
C PHE A 406 16.13 4.53 -0.11
N ASP A 407 16.56 5.60 0.56
CA ASP A 407 16.33 5.79 2.00
C ASP A 407 14.85 6.11 2.26
N CYS A 408 14.05 5.04 2.34
CA CYS A 408 12.62 5.02 2.60
C CYS A 408 12.29 3.69 3.29
N GLU A 409 11.04 3.50 3.71
CA GLU A 409 10.66 2.23 4.36
C GLU A 409 10.89 1.02 3.45
N LEU A 410 10.67 1.18 2.15
CA LEU A 410 10.74 0.10 1.14
C LEU A 410 12.15 -0.07 0.53
N GLU A 411 13.20 0.39 1.22
CA GLU A 411 14.59 0.36 0.76
C GLU A 411 15.01 -1.01 0.18
N ASP A 412 14.82 -2.10 0.93
CA ASP A 412 15.25 -3.44 0.52
C ASP A 412 14.56 -3.89 -0.78
N LEU A 413 13.26 -3.60 -0.92
CA LEU A 413 12.50 -3.89 -2.14
C LEU A 413 13.09 -3.14 -3.33
N PHE A 414 13.31 -1.82 -3.19
CA PHE A 414 13.81 -1.01 -4.30
C PHE A 414 15.24 -1.40 -4.69
N CYS A 415 16.10 -1.63 -3.70
CA CYS A 415 17.46 -2.12 -3.91
C CYS A 415 17.49 -3.44 -4.68
N ARG A 416 16.64 -4.41 -4.32
CA ARG A 416 16.57 -5.73 -5.00
C ARG A 416 15.98 -5.65 -6.40
N ARG A 417 14.92 -4.86 -6.59
CA ARG A 417 14.13 -4.88 -7.82
C ARG A 417 14.69 -4.01 -8.92
N TYR A 418 15.32 -2.89 -8.58
CA TYR A 418 15.70 -1.88 -9.58
C TYR A 418 17.21 -1.71 -9.72
N CYS A 419 18.01 -2.30 -8.81
CA CYS A 419 19.43 -1.95 -8.60
C CYS A 419 19.58 -0.43 -8.37
N ALA A 420 20.75 0.07 -7.93
CA ALA A 420 20.90 1.51 -7.68
C ALA A 420 20.40 2.33 -8.89
N PRO A 421 19.70 3.48 -8.69
CA PRO A 421 19.21 4.28 -9.79
C PRO A 421 20.35 4.58 -10.76
N ALA A 422 20.07 4.56 -12.06
CA ALA A 422 21.06 4.85 -13.09
C ALA A 422 21.81 6.14 -12.69
N ARG A 423 23.10 6.04 -12.39
CA ARG A 423 23.88 7.21 -11.99
C ARG A 423 24.19 8.00 -13.25
N SER A 424 23.54 9.16 -13.39
CA SER A 424 23.97 10.16 -14.37
C SER A 424 25.41 10.57 -14.12
N ARG A 425 26.22 10.63 -15.18
CA ARG A 425 27.57 11.19 -15.09
C ARG A 425 27.42 12.71 -15.13
N LEU A 426 27.90 13.41 -14.10
CA LEU A 426 27.92 14.86 -14.15
C LEU A 426 29.01 15.35 -15.12
N GLU A 427 28.67 16.27 -16.02
CA GLU A 427 29.63 16.99 -16.85
C GLU A 427 30.25 18.12 -16.03
N THR A 428 31.57 18.25 -16.12
CA THR A 428 32.26 19.38 -15.49
C THR A 428 32.04 20.64 -16.33
N VAL A 429 31.40 21.66 -15.76
CA VAL A 429 31.20 22.97 -16.40
C VAL A 429 32.35 23.90 -16.05
N ASP A 430 32.73 23.94 -14.78
CA ASP A 430 33.88 24.71 -14.30
C ASP A 430 34.53 23.95 -13.14
N ARG A 431 35.66 23.30 -13.42
CA ARG A 431 36.39 22.47 -12.45
C ARG A 431 36.97 23.28 -11.30
N ALA A 432 37.43 24.50 -11.58
CA ALA A 432 38.04 25.37 -10.57
C ALA A 432 37.01 25.88 -9.56
N LYS A 433 35.76 26.05 -9.99
CA LYS A 433 34.63 26.45 -9.13
C LYS A 433 33.79 25.28 -8.61
N GLY A 434 34.13 24.04 -8.96
CA GLY A 434 33.35 22.86 -8.59
C GLY A 434 31.94 22.85 -9.17
N ILE A 435 31.73 23.48 -10.34
CA ILE A 435 30.43 23.54 -11.00
C ILE A 435 30.34 22.39 -11.98
N TYR A 436 29.31 21.57 -11.79
CA TYR A 436 28.98 20.45 -12.65
C TYR A 436 27.52 20.57 -13.10
N ARG A 437 27.18 19.97 -14.23
CA ARG A 437 25.81 19.88 -14.74
C ARG A 437 25.47 18.45 -15.11
N ILE A 438 24.19 18.15 -15.23
CA ILE A 438 23.73 16.93 -15.89
C ILE A 438 23.95 17.12 -17.41
N PRO A 439 24.48 16.11 -18.14
CA PRO A 439 24.62 16.16 -19.60
C PRO A 439 23.33 16.61 -20.25
N TRP A 440 23.40 17.33 -21.37
CA TRP A 440 22.17 17.85 -21.99
C TRP A 440 21.25 16.71 -22.45
N GLU A 441 21.83 15.63 -22.99
CA GLU A 441 21.05 14.43 -23.32
C GLU A 441 20.43 13.76 -22.09
N GLU A 442 20.87 14.10 -20.87
CA GLU A 442 20.40 13.59 -19.58
C GLU A 442 19.60 14.59 -18.75
N ALA A 443 19.57 15.87 -19.10
CA ALA A 443 18.96 16.91 -18.28
C ALA A 443 17.43 16.76 -18.23
N PRO A 444 16.77 17.36 -17.22
CA PRO A 444 15.32 17.44 -17.19
C PRO A 444 14.80 18.16 -18.44
N GLU A 445 13.96 17.49 -19.23
CA GLU A 445 13.29 18.13 -20.36
C GLU A 445 12.17 19.02 -19.83
N PRO A 446 12.08 20.29 -20.27
CA PRO A 446 10.93 21.11 -19.97
C PRO A 446 9.75 20.66 -20.84
N PHE A 447 9.06 19.62 -20.36
CA PHE A 447 7.72 19.17 -20.80
C PHE A 447 7.61 18.52 -22.18
#